data_AF-A0A8R7Q0Y5-F1
#
_entry.id   AF-A0A8R7Q0Y5-F1
#
_cell.length_a   1.000
_cell.length_b   1.000
_cell.length_c   1.000
_cell.angle_alpha   90.00
_cell.angle_beta   90.00
_cell.angle_gamma   90.00
#
_symmetry.space_group_name_H-M   'P 1'
#
loop_
_entity.id
_entity.type
_entity.pdbx_description
1 polymer ?
#
loop_
_entity_poly.entity_id
_entity_poly.type
_entity_poly.pdbx_seq_one_letter_code
_entity_poly.pdbx_strand_id
1 'polypeptide(L)'
;MLSRLMPWMRLHSSRTKGMKLSKANSHQEISQTKEIKPIMWTCTVSAPEMTVMLYSPSGLVLYHACCQSSHVFANNIASKGIQIHTELGEMLVHMEDGYREFLKENIFGVDTCSGSLMHIARVSLDWGYREIEVQDMAETSRLALVFSIDISGIGVKFGFKHLESLLLNLMSFRDLFKNLSSSREKDKEKDLEERRKKKTKGIEILKLSLQKFSITYSGDINILNMPIADPKRVNYGTQGGQVIVDVSADGTQRTASITSEPPGIGRNLRFTSSLVISHLAVCVDKEKKSTQAELERVKAMYEEDHSSGIKVTLLDMQNAKIVRRSGGLTDVAVCSLFSATDINIRWEPDAHLALFETFIRFKWFLHHNKIQSSGKLMTGTGSIKENEHVNIAAGSVKPQKSDKRGSIFAVDVEVLRISAELADGVEANMHVQSIFTENAKIGVLSEGLSVSLNGARVLNSTRIQISCIPFSTANSLSAKVEPSPKRDWVVQGLDVHICMPFRLPLRAIEDAVEDMIRGLK
;
A
#
# COMPACT_ATOMS: atom_id res chain seq x y z
N MET A 1 5.49 33.50 10.24
CA MET A 1 4.12 32.92 10.14
C MET A 1 3.50 32.49 11.46
N LEU A 2 4.26 32.02 12.48
CA LEU A 2 3.71 31.72 13.82
C LEU A 2 2.96 32.89 14.50
N SER A 3 3.35 34.14 14.20
CA SER A 3 2.71 35.34 14.74
C SER A 3 1.26 35.54 14.29
N ARG A 4 0.85 34.98 13.14
CA ARG A 4 -0.52 35.12 12.61
C ARG A 4 -1.48 34.02 13.09
N LEU A 5 -0.96 32.90 13.62
CA LEU A 5 -1.75 31.80 14.19
C LEU A 5 -1.95 31.92 15.71
N MET A 6 -1.13 32.73 16.40
CA MET A 6 -1.24 33.03 17.83
C MET A 6 -2.62 33.54 18.30
N PRO A 7 -3.35 34.39 17.54
CA PRO A 7 -4.66 34.89 17.98
C PRO A 7 -5.72 33.77 18.05
N TRP A 8 -5.67 32.79 17.15
CA TRP A 8 -6.64 31.69 17.08
C TRP A 8 -6.43 30.66 18.19
N MET A 9 -5.20 30.48 18.67
CA MET A 9 -4.93 29.60 19.82
C MET A 9 -5.40 30.18 21.16
N ARG A 10 -5.49 31.51 21.29
CA ARG A 10 -5.96 32.18 22.52
C ARG A 10 -7.49 32.15 22.67
N LEU A 11 -8.24 31.95 21.59
CA LEU A 11 -9.70 31.79 21.63
C LEU A 11 -10.13 30.48 22.29
N HIS A 12 -9.30 29.43 22.23
CA HIS A 12 -9.58 28.16 22.92
C HIS A 12 -9.32 28.21 24.44
N SER A 13 -8.64 29.24 24.97
CA SER A 13 -8.36 29.38 26.40
C SER A 13 -9.33 30.31 27.14
N SER A 14 -10.20 31.06 26.47
CA SER A 14 -11.25 31.81 27.15
C SER A 14 -12.46 30.90 27.41
N ARG A 15 -12.34 30.03 28.42
CA ARG A 15 -13.53 29.59 29.17
C ARG A 15 -14.21 30.87 29.65
N THR A 16 -15.38 31.17 29.07
CA THR A 16 -16.30 32.19 29.57
C THR A 16 -16.48 31.94 31.07
N LYS A 17 -15.92 32.83 31.90
CA LYS A 17 -16.23 32.91 33.33
C LYS A 17 -17.74 33.05 33.43
N GLY A 18 -18.37 32.13 34.15
CA GLY A 18 -19.81 32.10 34.33
C GLY A 18 -20.33 33.46 34.78
N MET A 19 -21.29 34.00 34.03
CA MET A 19 -22.10 35.13 34.45
C MET A 19 -22.95 34.64 35.63
N LYS A 20 -22.57 35.00 36.85
CA LYS A 20 -23.37 34.76 38.05
C LYS A 20 -24.59 35.67 37.99
N LEU A 21 -25.73 35.12 37.60
CA LEU A 21 -27.02 35.76 37.85
C LEU A 21 -27.32 35.65 39.34
N SER A 22 -27.57 36.81 39.96
CA SER A 22 -27.99 36.96 41.35
C SER A 22 -29.24 36.11 41.64
N LYS A 23 -29.20 35.33 42.73
CA LYS A 23 -30.38 34.64 43.27
C LYS A 23 -31.29 35.67 43.93
N ALA A 24 -32.42 35.97 43.29
CA ALA A 24 -33.59 36.49 43.98
C ALA A 24 -34.64 35.38 44.09
N ASN A 25 -35.18 35.21 45.30
CA ASN A 25 -36.11 34.17 45.70
C ASN A 25 -37.37 34.14 44.82
N SER A 26 -37.75 32.95 44.35
CA SER A 26 -39.15 32.61 44.13
C SER A 26 -39.36 31.12 44.39
N HIS A 27 -40.12 30.84 45.45
CA HIS A 27 -40.80 29.57 45.63
C HIS A 27 -41.94 29.52 44.61
N GLN A 28 -41.95 28.55 43.70
CA GLN A 28 -43.09 27.65 43.47
C GLN A 28 -42.90 26.75 42.23
N GLU A 29 -43.41 25.55 42.42
CA GLU A 29 -43.92 24.57 41.45
C GLU A 29 -42.94 23.69 40.65
N ILE A 30 -43.12 22.40 40.91
CA ILE A 30 -42.58 21.24 40.21
C ILE A 30 -42.98 21.37 38.74
N SER A 31 -42.03 21.82 37.92
CA SER A 31 -42.23 21.87 36.48
C SER A 31 -42.34 20.46 35.91
N GLN A 32 -43.51 20.16 35.37
CA GLN A 32 -43.77 19.06 34.44
C GLN A 32 -42.63 19.00 33.40
N THR A 33 -42.14 17.80 33.12
CA THR A 33 -41.19 17.51 32.04
C THR A 33 -41.64 18.20 30.75
N LYS A 34 -41.02 19.34 30.42
CA LYS A 34 -41.21 20.00 29.14
C LYS A 34 -40.79 19.00 28.06
N GLU A 35 -41.74 18.55 27.25
CA GLU A 35 -41.45 17.93 25.97
C GLU A 35 -40.65 18.93 25.14
N ILE A 36 -39.32 18.75 25.11
CA ILE A 36 -38.46 19.49 24.21
C ILE A 36 -38.74 18.94 22.81
N LYS A 37 -39.56 19.65 22.04
CA LYS A 37 -39.74 19.34 20.62
C LYS A 37 -38.37 19.41 19.93
N PRO A 38 -37.95 18.36 19.21
CA PRO A 38 -36.65 18.37 18.55
C PRO A 38 -36.62 19.47 17.50
N ILE A 39 -35.61 20.34 17.58
CA ILE A 39 -35.37 21.39 16.57
C ILE A 39 -34.84 20.69 15.32
N MET A 40 -35.67 20.66 14.28
CA MET A 40 -35.27 20.19 12.96
C MET A 40 -34.55 21.32 12.22
N TRP A 41 -33.46 20.99 11.55
CA TRP A 41 -32.69 21.96 10.77
C TRP A 41 -32.07 21.29 9.55
N THR A 42 -31.83 22.10 8.54
CA THR A 42 -31.13 21.72 7.30
C THR A 42 -30.17 22.85 6.97
N CYS A 43 -28.92 22.49 6.70
CA CYS A 43 -27.85 23.40 6.30
C CYS A 43 -27.27 22.88 4.98
N THR A 44 -27.18 23.75 3.99
CA THR A 44 -26.53 23.46 2.71
C THR A 44 -25.50 24.54 2.45
N VAL A 45 -24.27 24.14 2.18
CA VAL A 45 -23.16 25.02 1.83
C VAL A 45 -22.59 24.53 0.51
N SER A 46 -22.53 25.39 -0.48
CA SER A 46 -21.93 25.09 -1.78
C SER A 46 -20.91 26.16 -2.14
N ALA A 47 -19.71 25.76 -2.53
CA ALA A 47 -18.69 26.66 -3.07
C ALA A 47 -18.20 26.13 -4.43
N PRO A 48 -18.25 26.97 -5.49
CA PRO A 48 -17.98 26.54 -6.85
C PRO A 48 -16.50 26.34 -7.15
N GLU A 49 -15.58 27.11 -6.58
CA GLU A 49 -14.14 26.86 -6.81
C GLU A 49 -13.38 27.06 -5.51
N MET A 50 -12.59 26.06 -5.14
CA MET A 50 -11.76 26.11 -3.94
C MET A 50 -10.34 25.72 -4.31
N THR A 51 -9.40 26.63 -4.09
CA THR A 51 -7.96 26.33 -4.20
C THR A 51 -7.33 26.31 -2.82
N VAL A 52 -6.73 25.18 -2.46
CA VAL A 52 -6.00 25.00 -1.21
C VAL A 52 -4.51 24.92 -1.52
N MET A 53 -3.73 25.82 -0.95
CA MET A 53 -2.27 25.83 -1.09
C MET A 53 -1.62 25.23 0.15
N LEU A 54 -0.72 24.27 -0.07
CA LEU A 54 0.13 23.75 1.00
C LEU A 54 1.45 24.50 1.04
N TYR A 55 1.78 25.11 2.17
CA TYR A 55 3.03 25.85 2.37
C TYR A 55 4.05 25.01 3.15
N SER A 56 5.32 25.15 2.78
CA SER A 56 6.46 24.62 3.50
C SER A 56 6.62 25.32 4.87
N PRO A 57 7.40 24.73 5.80
CA PRO A 57 7.80 25.41 7.04
C PRO A 57 8.51 26.75 6.81
N SER A 58 9.18 26.91 5.67
CA SER A 58 9.86 28.15 5.24
C SER A 58 8.92 29.16 4.58
N GLY A 59 7.64 28.85 4.39
CA GLY A 59 6.64 29.73 3.80
C GLY A 59 6.58 29.72 2.27
N LEU A 60 7.22 28.75 1.62
CA LEU A 60 7.14 28.54 0.16
C LEU A 60 5.92 27.68 -0.18
N VAL A 61 5.24 27.94 -1.29
CA VAL A 61 4.16 27.07 -1.76
C VAL A 61 4.77 25.77 -2.28
N LEU A 62 4.19 24.63 -1.88
CA LEU A 62 4.62 23.29 -2.27
C LEU A 62 3.64 22.65 -3.25
N TYR A 63 2.34 22.75 -2.94
CA TYR A 63 1.29 22.11 -3.73
C TYR A 63 0.06 23.02 -3.84
N HIS A 64 -0.62 22.94 -4.97
CA HIS A 64 -1.94 23.52 -5.22
C HIS A 64 -2.95 22.39 -5.39
N ALA A 65 -3.98 22.38 -4.56
CA ALA A 65 -5.14 21.51 -4.73
C ALA A 65 -6.33 22.36 -5.17
N CYS A 66 -6.69 22.26 -6.45
CA CYS A 66 -7.80 22.99 -7.05
C CYS A 66 -9.02 22.07 -7.10
N CYS A 67 -10.16 22.52 -6.59
CA CYS A 67 -11.42 21.79 -6.58
C CYS A 67 -12.48 22.61 -7.31
N GLN A 68 -13.14 22.02 -8.31
CA GLN A 68 -14.17 22.65 -9.15
C GLN A 68 -15.57 22.70 -8.54
N SER A 69 -15.80 22.06 -7.40
CA SER A 69 -17.05 22.20 -6.65
C SER A 69 -16.94 21.53 -5.29
N SER A 70 -17.60 22.12 -4.31
CA SER A 70 -17.78 21.53 -2.99
C SER A 70 -19.19 21.76 -2.53
N HIS A 71 -19.83 20.70 -2.04
CA HIS A 71 -21.18 20.70 -1.54
C HIS A 71 -21.19 19.99 -0.19
N VAL A 72 -21.67 20.67 0.84
CA VAL A 72 -21.89 20.10 2.17
C VAL A 72 -23.36 20.27 2.49
N PHE A 73 -24.01 19.16 2.74
CA PHE A 73 -25.40 19.07 3.14
C PHE A 73 -25.45 18.41 4.52
N ALA A 74 -26.00 19.10 5.51
CA ALA A 74 -26.17 18.57 6.85
C ALA A 74 -27.60 18.81 7.31
N ASN A 75 -28.23 17.80 7.90
CA ASN A 75 -29.60 17.91 8.37
C ASN A 75 -29.84 17.12 9.66
N ASN A 76 -30.93 17.44 10.32
CA ASN A 76 -31.49 16.66 11.42
C ASN A 76 -33.02 16.62 11.25
N ILE A 77 -33.48 16.02 10.15
CA ILE A 77 -34.89 15.88 9.81
C ILE A 77 -35.27 14.42 10.08
N ALA A 78 -36.35 14.22 10.84
CA ALA A 78 -36.84 12.93 11.33
C ALA A 78 -36.04 12.32 12.49
N SER A 79 -36.69 11.42 13.23
CA SER A 79 -36.21 10.68 14.42
C SER A 79 -34.93 9.85 14.21
N LYS A 80 -34.26 10.00 13.07
CA LYS A 80 -33.06 9.28 12.62
C LYS A 80 -31.74 9.99 12.98
N GLY A 81 -31.78 11.18 13.59
CA GLY A 81 -30.58 11.90 14.04
C GLY A 81 -29.85 12.68 12.94
N ILE A 82 -28.65 13.17 13.24
CA ILE A 82 -27.87 14.03 12.33
C ILE A 82 -27.35 13.22 11.14
N GLN A 83 -27.55 13.75 9.93
CA GLN A 83 -26.98 13.25 8.68
C GLN A 83 -26.13 14.33 8.03
N ILE A 84 -24.92 13.98 7.59
CA ILE A 84 -24.00 14.84 6.87
C ILE A 84 -23.60 14.14 5.58
N HIS A 85 -23.78 14.82 4.46
CA HIS A 85 -23.31 14.44 3.14
C HIS A 85 -22.37 15.54 2.65
N THR A 86 -21.15 15.18 2.26
CA THR A 86 -20.18 16.10 1.66
C THR A 86 -19.75 15.54 0.32
N GLU A 87 -19.87 16.31 -0.74
CA GLU A 87 -19.38 15.99 -2.08
C GLU A 87 -18.34 17.03 -2.50
N LEU A 88 -17.20 16.55 -2.99
CA LEU A 88 -16.19 17.33 -3.67
C LEU A 88 -16.16 16.84 -5.11
N GLY A 89 -16.30 17.77 -6.07
CA GLY A 89 -16.19 17.49 -7.49
C GLY A 89 -14.74 17.25 -7.90
N GLU A 90 -14.43 17.58 -9.16
CA GLU A 90 -13.11 17.36 -9.72
C GLU A 90 -12.03 18.11 -8.93
N MET A 91 -11.07 17.35 -8.41
CA MET A 91 -9.92 17.85 -7.68
C MET A 91 -8.62 17.53 -8.42
N LEU A 92 -7.83 18.57 -8.66
CA LEU A 92 -6.52 18.48 -9.30
C LEU A 92 -5.45 18.95 -8.31
N VAL A 93 -4.42 18.14 -8.11
CA VAL A 93 -3.26 18.48 -7.29
C VAL A 93 -2.04 18.66 -8.19
N HIS A 94 -1.41 19.82 -8.06
CA HIS A 94 -0.20 20.20 -8.76
C HIS A 94 0.93 20.46 -7.76
N MET A 95 2.17 20.16 -8.13
CA MET A 95 3.33 20.76 -7.44
C MET A 95 3.51 22.20 -7.92
N GLU A 96 4.08 23.07 -7.09
CA GLU A 96 4.31 24.50 -7.44
C GLU A 96 5.01 24.67 -8.79
N ASP A 97 6.10 23.93 -9.03
CA ASP A 97 6.87 24.04 -10.27
C ASP A 97 6.03 23.68 -11.50
N GLY A 98 5.30 22.56 -11.42
CA GLY A 98 4.41 22.09 -12.50
C GLY A 98 3.18 22.99 -12.68
N TYR A 99 2.67 23.60 -11.61
CA TYR A 99 1.56 24.55 -11.68
C TYR A 99 1.96 25.84 -12.41
N ARG A 100 3.19 26.34 -12.17
CA ARG A 100 3.71 27.52 -12.88
C ARG A 100 3.96 27.24 -14.37
N GLU A 101 4.39 26.03 -14.72
CA GLU A 101 4.54 25.61 -16.12
C GLU A 101 3.18 25.48 -16.81
N PHE A 102 2.21 24.83 -16.15
CA PHE A 102 0.83 24.75 -16.62
C PHE A 102 0.22 26.13 -16.91
N LEU A 103 0.37 27.10 -16.00
CA LEU A 103 -0.10 28.47 -16.21
C LEU A 103 0.59 29.20 -17.37
N LYS A 104 1.84 28.84 -17.70
CA LYS A 104 2.57 29.43 -18.83
C LYS A 104 2.18 28.81 -20.17
N GLU A 105 1.86 27.52 -20.19
CA GLU A 105 1.45 26.82 -21.42
C GLU A 105 -0.02 27.06 -21.74
N ASN A 106 -0.87 27.23 -20.72
CA ASN A 106 -2.30 27.39 -20.87
C ASN A 106 -2.73 28.87 -21.09
N ILE A 107 -2.11 29.53 -22.06
CA ILE A 107 -2.42 30.94 -22.44
C ILE A 107 -3.77 31.04 -23.20
N PHE A 108 -4.29 29.93 -23.71
CA PHE A 108 -5.46 29.90 -24.60
C PHE A 108 -6.71 29.22 -24.04
N GLY A 109 -6.75 28.88 -22.74
CA GLY A 109 -7.98 28.42 -22.08
C GLY A 109 -8.52 27.08 -22.59
N VAL A 110 -7.65 26.20 -23.11
CA VAL A 110 -8.04 24.83 -23.45
C VAL A 110 -7.62 23.95 -22.28
N ASP A 111 -8.60 23.44 -21.53
CA ASP A 111 -8.43 22.53 -20.40
C ASP A 111 -7.85 21.18 -20.84
N THR A 112 -6.57 21.15 -21.18
CA THR A 112 -5.81 19.90 -21.23
C THR A 112 -5.17 19.71 -19.86
N CYS A 113 -5.65 18.71 -19.11
CA CYS A 113 -5.11 18.22 -17.84
C CYS A 113 -3.69 17.64 -17.99
N SER A 114 -2.77 18.43 -18.52
CA SER A 114 -1.37 18.10 -18.77
C SER A 114 -0.56 18.67 -17.62
N GLY A 115 0.03 17.81 -16.79
CA GLY A 115 0.94 18.21 -15.69
C GLY A 115 0.41 18.04 -14.26
N SER A 116 -0.84 17.60 -14.05
CA SER A 116 -1.34 17.32 -12.70
C SER A 116 -0.68 16.08 -12.08
N LEU A 117 -0.20 16.20 -10.84
CA LEU A 117 0.38 15.09 -10.07
C LEU A 117 -0.69 14.08 -9.66
N MET A 118 -1.85 14.59 -9.24
CA MET A 118 -2.99 13.77 -8.85
C MET A 118 -4.28 14.40 -9.35
N HIS A 119 -5.17 13.56 -9.85
CA HIS A 119 -6.53 13.90 -10.28
C HIS A 119 -7.50 13.01 -9.50
N ILE A 120 -8.59 13.59 -9.01
CA ILE A 120 -9.71 12.87 -8.43
C ILE A 120 -10.99 13.43 -9.05
N ALA A 121 -11.76 12.60 -9.74
CA ALA A 121 -12.97 13.07 -10.41
C ALA A 121 -14.08 13.46 -9.41
N ARG A 122 -14.24 12.70 -8.31
CA ARG A 122 -15.19 13.01 -7.24
C ARG A 122 -14.86 12.28 -5.94
N VAL A 123 -15.11 12.95 -4.82
CA VAL A 123 -15.09 12.38 -3.45
C VAL A 123 -16.43 12.67 -2.79
N SER A 124 -17.13 11.64 -2.29
CA SER A 124 -18.31 11.80 -1.45
C SER A 124 -18.12 11.16 -0.08
N LEU A 125 -18.58 11.85 0.96
CA LEU A 125 -18.52 11.45 2.34
C LEU A 125 -19.93 11.47 2.92
N ASP A 126 -20.42 10.31 3.33
CA ASP A 126 -21.70 10.17 3.99
C ASP A 126 -21.51 9.80 5.45
N TRP A 127 -22.17 10.53 6.35
CA TRP A 127 -22.21 10.21 7.77
C TRP A 127 -23.64 10.29 8.27
N GLY A 128 -24.15 9.22 8.88
CA GLY A 128 -25.49 9.24 9.46
C GLY A 128 -25.98 7.88 9.90
N TYR A 129 -27.11 7.85 10.60
CA TYR A 129 -27.79 6.61 10.93
C TYR A 129 -28.49 6.04 9.71
N ARG A 130 -28.15 4.79 9.35
CA ARG A 130 -28.84 4.02 8.31
C ARG A 130 -29.46 2.77 8.92
N GLU A 131 -30.59 2.34 8.38
CA GLU A 131 -31.19 1.06 8.73
C GLU A 131 -30.29 -0.06 8.20
N ILE A 132 -29.93 -1.02 9.05
CA ILE A 132 -29.23 -2.23 8.61
C ILE A 132 -30.30 -3.24 8.18
N GLU A 133 -30.23 -3.71 6.94
CA GLU A 133 -30.91 -4.93 6.51
C GLU A 133 -30.23 -6.12 7.21
N VAL A 134 -30.80 -6.57 8.32
CA VAL A 134 -30.38 -7.79 9.00
C VAL A 134 -31.07 -8.95 8.28
N GLN A 135 -30.30 -9.75 7.54
CA GLN A 135 -30.79 -10.91 6.81
C GLN A 135 -30.92 -12.17 7.67
N ASP A 136 -31.20 -12.01 8.96
CA ASP A 136 -31.49 -13.12 9.87
C ASP A 136 -32.72 -12.78 10.72
N MET A 137 -33.65 -13.73 10.74
CA MET A 137 -34.98 -13.62 11.34
C MET A 137 -34.94 -13.16 12.80
N ALA A 138 -35.86 -12.24 13.12
CA ALA A 138 -36.22 -11.68 14.43
C ALA A 138 -35.50 -10.40 14.88
N GLU A 139 -36.35 -9.40 15.15
CA GLU A 139 -36.13 -8.14 15.88
C GLU A 139 -35.74 -6.88 15.07
N THR A 140 -36.66 -5.90 15.11
CA THR A 140 -36.52 -4.44 14.94
C THR A 140 -35.32 -3.92 14.17
N SER A 141 -35.59 -3.22 13.05
CA SER A 141 -34.65 -2.38 12.29
C SER A 141 -33.73 -1.57 13.22
N ARG A 142 -32.52 -2.06 13.47
CA ARG A 142 -31.50 -1.32 14.22
C ARG A 142 -30.91 -0.26 13.31
N LEU A 143 -31.01 1.00 13.74
CA LEU A 143 -30.29 2.10 13.12
C LEU A 143 -28.83 2.04 13.58
N ALA A 144 -27.91 1.96 12.63
CA ALA A 144 -26.48 1.99 12.92
C ALA A 144 -25.82 3.24 12.36
N LEU A 145 -24.82 3.75 13.08
CA LEU A 145 -24.07 4.92 12.65
C LEU A 145 -23.05 4.52 11.57
N VAL A 146 -23.34 4.85 10.31
CA VAL A 146 -22.51 4.53 9.15
C VAL A 146 -21.70 5.74 8.72
N PHE A 147 -20.43 5.52 8.39
CA PHE A 147 -19.58 6.48 7.68
C PHE A 147 -19.15 5.85 6.35
N SER A 148 -19.59 6.40 5.22
CA SER A 148 -19.22 5.97 3.87
C SER A 148 -18.29 6.99 3.23
N ILE A 149 -17.26 6.50 2.56
CA ILE A 149 -16.34 7.29 1.76
C ILE A 149 -16.37 6.68 0.36
N ASP A 150 -16.88 7.41 -0.62
CA ASP A 150 -16.87 6.94 -2.00
C ASP A 150 -15.99 7.86 -2.83
N ILE A 151 -14.98 7.30 -3.50
CA ILE A 151 -14.04 8.04 -4.32
C ILE A 151 -14.06 7.45 -5.71
N SER A 152 -14.21 8.31 -6.72
CA SER A 152 -14.25 7.87 -8.12
C SER A 152 -13.22 8.61 -8.96
N GLY A 153 -12.56 7.88 -9.85
CA GLY A 153 -11.66 8.41 -10.87
C GLY A 153 -10.41 9.05 -10.28
N ILE A 154 -9.60 8.27 -9.55
CA ILE A 154 -8.30 8.75 -9.07
C ILE A 154 -7.23 8.39 -10.09
N GLY A 155 -6.45 9.38 -10.50
CA GLY A 155 -5.22 9.19 -11.29
C GLY A 155 -4.04 9.88 -10.61
N VAL A 156 -2.99 9.13 -10.28
CA VAL A 156 -1.73 9.68 -9.76
C VAL A 156 -0.64 9.43 -10.77
N LYS A 157 0.06 10.49 -11.20
CA LYS A 157 1.22 10.40 -12.09
C LYS A 157 2.41 11.01 -11.40
N PHE A 158 3.48 10.24 -11.22
CA PHE A 158 4.67 10.74 -10.56
C PHE A 158 5.94 10.15 -11.18
N GLY A 159 7.06 10.83 -10.95
CA GLY A 159 8.39 10.39 -11.35
C GLY A 159 9.37 10.58 -10.19
N PHE A 160 10.65 10.31 -10.42
CA PHE A 160 11.64 10.35 -9.34
C PHE A 160 11.75 11.72 -8.66
N LYS A 161 11.78 12.82 -9.43
CA LYS A 161 11.80 14.20 -8.89
C LYS A 161 10.63 14.49 -7.96
N HIS A 162 9.44 13.99 -8.31
CA HIS A 162 8.23 14.14 -7.49
C HIS A 162 8.37 13.41 -6.15
N LEU A 163 8.93 12.19 -6.18
CA LEU A 163 9.18 11.38 -4.99
C LEU A 163 10.22 12.02 -4.06
N GLU A 164 11.29 12.57 -4.61
CA GLU A 164 12.31 13.32 -3.87
C GLU A 164 11.71 14.52 -3.14
N SER A 165 10.94 15.35 -3.86
CA SER A 165 10.26 16.52 -3.29
C SER A 165 9.29 16.13 -2.18
N LEU A 166 8.47 15.09 -2.39
CA LEU A 166 7.51 14.62 -1.41
C LEU A 166 8.20 14.15 -0.12
N LEU A 167 9.30 13.40 -0.23
CA LEU A 167 10.05 12.91 0.93
C LEU A 167 10.71 14.07 1.72
N LEU A 168 11.36 15.01 1.03
CA LEU A 168 11.99 16.18 1.66
C LEU A 168 10.95 17.00 2.43
N ASN A 169 9.80 17.24 1.81
CA ASN A 169 8.69 17.93 2.42
C ASN A 169 8.15 17.17 3.64
N LEU A 170 7.92 15.85 3.52
CA LEU A 170 7.44 15.02 4.62
C LEU A 170 8.38 15.04 5.83
N MET A 171 9.70 14.99 5.61
CA MET A 171 10.68 15.09 6.70
C MET A 171 10.62 16.46 7.39
N SER A 172 10.51 17.55 6.63
CA SER A 172 10.38 18.89 7.19
C SER A 172 9.13 19.05 8.08
N PHE A 173 8.00 18.49 7.65
CA PHE A 173 6.77 18.45 8.45
C PHE A 173 6.90 17.54 9.66
N ARG A 174 7.57 16.40 9.53
CA ARG A 174 7.81 15.48 10.66
C ARG A 174 8.50 16.19 11.82
N ASP A 175 9.53 17.00 11.54
CA ASP A 175 10.23 17.73 12.59
C ASP A 175 9.39 18.86 13.19
N LEU A 176 8.55 19.53 12.39
CA LEU A 176 7.54 20.45 12.92
C LEU A 176 6.54 19.74 13.87
N PHE A 177 6.02 18.58 13.48
CA PHE A 177 5.07 17.84 14.30
C PHE A 177 5.71 17.33 15.59
N LYS A 178 6.99 16.93 15.56
CA LYS A 178 7.74 16.61 16.78
C LYS A 178 7.84 17.81 17.71
N ASN A 179 8.22 18.99 17.20
CA ASN A 179 8.35 20.22 17.99
C ASN A 179 7.01 20.66 18.62
N LEU A 180 5.90 20.47 17.90
CA LEU A 180 4.55 20.70 18.43
C LEU A 180 4.16 19.68 19.51
N SER A 181 4.60 18.43 19.38
CA SER A 181 4.33 17.39 20.37
C SER A 181 5.16 17.52 21.65
N SER A 182 6.38 18.05 21.57
CA SER A 182 7.26 18.30 22.72
C SER A 182 6.91 19.56 23.50
N SER A 183 6.13 20.48 22.90
CA SER A 183 5.61 21.68 23.57
C SER A 183 4.50 21.39 24.60
N ARG A 184 4.00 20.15 24.69
CA ARG A 184 3.18 19.71 25.83
C ARG A 184 4.09 19.24 26.96
N GLU A 185 4.77 20.19 27.59
CA GLU A 185 5.35 19.95 28.89
C GLU A 185 4.21 19.61 29.88
N LYS A 186 4.45 18.57 30.66
CA LYS A 186 3.46 17.97 31.56
C LYS A 186 3.22 18.92 32.73
N ASP A 187 2.12 19.68 32.69
CA ASP A 187 1.49 20.15 33.92
C ASP A 187 0.94 18.93 34.67
N LYS A 188 1.75 18.44 35.60
CA LYS A 188 1.34 17.47 36.62
C LYS A 188 0.55 18.22 37.68
N GLU A 189 -0.73 18.47 37.41
CA GLU A 189 -1.68 18.72 38.49
C GLU A 189 -2.46 17.44 38.76
N LYS A 190 -2.27 16.93 39.97
CA LYS A 190 -3.03 15.81 40.52
C LYS A 190 -4.48 16.28 40.61
N ASP A 191 -5.38 15.66 39.86
CA ASP A 191 -6.73 15.51 40.36
C ASP A 191 -7.26 14.11 40.05
N LEU A 192 -7.57 13.44 41.15
CA LEU A 192 -7.88 12.04 41.27
C LEU A 192 -9.40 11.98 41.46
N GLU A 193 -10.13 12.32 40.41
CA GLU A 193 -11.56 12.01 40.32
C GLU A 193 -11.82 11.16 39.08
N GLU A 194 -12.49 10.03 39.33
CA GLU A 194 -12.95 9.06 38.36
C GLU A 194 -13.70 9.73 37.21
N ARG A 195 -12.97 10.06 36.14
CA ARG A 195 -13.58 10.35 34.85
C ARG A 195 -14.11 9.03 34.30
N ARG A 196 -15.31 8.64 34.75
CA ARG A 196 -16.14 7.63 34.08
C ARG A 196 -16.13 7.97 32.59
N LYS A 197 -15.35 7.20 31.81
CA LYS A 197 -15.32 7.32 30.35
C LYS A 197 -16.74 7.01 29.87
N LYS A 198 -17.55 8.03 29.63
CA LYS A 198 -18.73 7.89 28.78
C LYS A 198 -18.20 7.37 27.44
N LYS A 199 -18.42 6.08 27.14
CA LYS A 199 -18.24 5.53 25.80
C LYS A 199 -19.23 6.28 24.92
N THR A 200 -18.79 7.35 24.28
CA THR A 200 -19.50 7.94 23.15
C THR A 200 -19.67 6.81 22.13
N LYS A 201 -20.91 6.50 21.73
CA LYS A 201 -21.18 5.57 20.63
C LYS A 201 -20.46 6.12 19.39
N GLY A 202 -19.33 5.51 19.04
CA GLY A 202 -18.56 5.88 17.85
C GLY A 202 -19.18 5.25 16.60
N ILE A 203 -18.67 5.64 15.43
CA ILE A 203 -19.05 5.05 14.13
C ILE A 203 -18.99 3.52 14.23
N GLU A 204 -20.13 2.86 13.94
CA GLU A 204 -20.32 1.41 14.03
C GLU A 204 -19.87 0.72 12.74
N ILE A 205 -20.18 1.32 11.58
CA ILE A 205 -19.79 0.79 10.26
C ILE A 205 -19.02 1.85 9.48
N LEU A 206 -17.85 1.47 8.94
CA LEU A 206 -17.07 2.26 8.00
C LEU A 206 -17.12 1.57 6.63
N LYS A 207 -17.55 2.29 5.59
CA LYS A 207 -17.52 1.84 4.20
C LYS A 207 -16.59 2.74 3.39
N LEU A 208 -15.79 2.14 2.53
CA LEU A 208 -14.92 2.81 1.57
C LEU A 208 -15.17 2.17 0.21
N SER A 209 -15.61 2.93 -0.78
CA SER A 209 -15.64 2.51 -2.18
C SER A 209 -14.66 3.35 -2.98
N LEU A 210 -13.81 2.69 -3.76
CA LEU A 210 -12.85 3.31 -4.64
C LEU A 210 -13.07 2.76 -6.05
N GLN A 211 -13.45 3.64 -6.97
CA GLN A 211 -13.68 3.32 -8.38
C GLN A 211 -12.61 3.96 -9.27
N LYS A 212 -12.10 3.20 -10.24
CA LYS A 212 -11.14 3.67 -11.25
C LYS A 212 -9.94 4.37 -10.63
N PHE A 213 -9.17 3.64 -9.84
CA PHE A 213 -7.92 4.13 -9.26
C PHE A 213 -6.74 3.74 -10.16
N SER A 214 -5.89 4.70 -10.48
CA SER A 214 -4.71 4.47 -11.30
C SER A 214 -3.50 5.20 -10.71
N ILE A 215 -2.38 4.51 -10.64
CA ILE A 215 -1.08 5.07 -10.31
C ILE A 215 -0.17 4.81 -11.51
N THR A 216 0.56 5.83 -11.96
CA THR A 216 1.56 5.72 -13.01
C THR A 216 2.87 6.32 -12.53
N TYR A 217 3.92 5.51 -12.55
CA TYR A 217 5.30 5.93 -12.34
C TYR A 217 6.01 6.09 -13.68
N SER A 218 6.67 7.21 -13.89
CA SER A 218 7.54 7.45 -15.05
C SER A 218 8.99 7.57 -14.59
N GLY A 219 9.86 6.72 -15.12
CA GLY A 219 11.28 6.66 -14.77
C GLY A 219 12.18 6.63 -16.00
N ASP A 220 13.43 7.03 -15.79
CA ASP A 220 14.47 7.02 -16.82
C ASP A 220 15.57 6.02 -16.42
N ILE A 221 15.86 5.10 -17.32
CA ILE A 221 16.93 4.10 -17.23
C ILE A 221 18.10 4.59 -18.07
N ASN A 222 19.29 4.57 -17.47
CA ASN A 222 20.52 4.88 -18.18
C ASN A 222 21.13 3.58 -18.67
N ILE A 223 21.14 3.39 -19.98
CA ILE A 223 21.76 2.22 -20.59
C ILE A 223 23.26 2.49 -20.72
N LEU A 224 24.08 1.68 -20.07
CA LEU A 224 25.53 1.79 -20.10
C LEU A 224 26.12 0.61 -20.89
N ASN A 225 26.85 0.92 -21.97
CA ASN A 225 27.63 -0.08 -22.69
C ASN A 225 28.88 -0.43 -21.87
N MET A 226 29.05 -1.71 -21.54
CA MET A 226 30.22 -2.21 -20.83
C MET A 226 30.79 -3.44 -21.53
N PRO A 227 32.11 -3.52 -21.76
CA PRO A 227 32.74 -4.75 -22.25
C PRO A 227 32.72 -5.81 -21.15
N ILE A 228 32.16 -6.99 -21.44
CA ILE A 228 32.15 -8.13 -20.52
C ILE A 228 33.13 -9.17 -21.06
N ALA A 229 34.07 -9.61 -20.21
CA ALA A 229 34.99 -10.68 -20.56
C ALA A 229 34.26 -12.03 -20.46
N ASP A 230 34.35 -12.84 -21.52
CA ASP A 230 33.75 -14.19 -21.62
C ASP A 230 32.22 -14.23 -21.37
N PRO A 231 31.40 -13.53 -22.18
CA PRO A 231 29.97 -13.71 -22.08
C PRO A 231 29.62 -15.11 -22.59
N LYS A 232 28.97 -15.90 -21.72
CA LYS A 232 28.09 -16.97 -22.20
C LYS A 232 27.08 -16.32 -23.15
N ARG A 233 26.53 -17.06 -24.11
CA ARG A 233 25.52 -16.50 -25.03
C ARG A 233 24.37 -15.98 -24.17
N VAL A 234 24.22 -14.67 -24.00
CA VAL A 234 23.16 -14.14 -23.13
C VAL A 234 22.36 -13.06 -23.83
N ASN A 235 21.05 -13.26 -23.86
CA ASN A 235 20.06 -12.25 -24.13
C ASN A 235 19.35 -11.91 -22.80
N TYR A 236 19.61 -10.74 -22.21
CA TYR A 236 19.05 -10.31 -20.91
C TYR A 236 17.74 -9.50 -21.05
N GLY A 237 16.97 -9.70 -22.13
CA GLY A 237 15.83 -8.86 -22.48
C GLY A 237 16.21 -7.79 -23.52
N THR A 238 15.26 -6.92 -23.89
CA THR A 238 15.52 -5.86 -24.89
C THR A 238 16.58 -4.87 -24.40
N GLN A 239 16.65 -4.63 -23.08
CA GLN A 239 17.64 -3.74 -22.47
C GLN A 239 19.00 -4.40 -22.24
N GLY A 240 19.03 -5.74 -22.28
CA GLY A 240 20.22 -6.57 -22.11
C GLY A 240 21.28 -6.43 -23.20
N GLY A 241 20.89 -5.86 -24.34
CA GLY A 241 21.72 -5.68 -25.53
C GLY A 241 22.06 -6.98 -26.26
N GLN A 242 22.46 -6.85 -27.53
CA GLN A 242 22.92 -7.99 -28.32
C GLN A 242 24.43 -8.18 -28.09
N VAL A 243 24.84 -9.41 -27.77
CA VAL A 243 26.26 -9.76 -27.65
C VAL A 243 26.84 -9.91 -29.06
N ILE A 244 27.62 -8.93 -29.52
CA ILE A 244 28.41 -9.03 -30.75
C ILE A 244 29.78 -9.61 -30.38
N VAL A 245 30.04 -10.82 -30.85
CA VAL A 245 31.33 -11.50 -30.68
C VAL A 245 32.21 -11.15 -31.86
N ASP A 246 33.14 -10.20 -31.69
CA ASP A 246 34.17 -9.93 -32.68
C ASP A 246 35.27 -11.00 -32.58
N VAL A 247 35.42 -11.81 -33.63
CA VAL A 247 36.42 -12.87 -33.68
C VAL A 247 37.70 -12.33 -34.33
N SER A 248 38.78 -12.24 -33.57
CA SER A 248 40.13 -12.13 -34.15
C SER A 248 40.59 -13.52 -34.62
N ALA A 249 41.11 -13.61 -35.85
CA ALA A 249 41.51 -14.87 -36.49
C ALA A 249 42.68 -15.61 -35.82
N ASP A 250 43.39 -14.96 -34.89
CA ASP A 250 44.70 -15.41 -34.37
C ASP A 250 44.67 -16.01 -32.95
N GLY A 251 43.48 -16.29 -32.39
CA GLY A 251 43.35 -17.06 -31.14
C GLY A 251 43.63 -16.32 -29.83
N THR A 252 43.65 -14.99 -29.81
CA THR A 252 43.70 -14.18 -28.58
C THR A 252 42.32 -13.94 -27.96
N GLN A 253 42.32 -13.45 -26.71
CA GLN A 253 41.20 -13.40 -25.76
C GLN A 253 39.88 -12.90 -26.37
N ARG A 254 38.79 -13.67 -26.15
CA ARG A 254 37.43 -13.36 -26.60
C ARG A 254 36.91 -12.11 -25.88
N THR A 255 36.86 -10.98 -26.59
CA THR A 255 36.10 -9.80 -26.17
C THR A 255 34.80 -9.76 -26.95
N ALA A 256 33.68 -9.71 -26.24
CA ALA A 256 32.39 -9.48 -26.86
C ALA A 256 31.77 -8.22 -26.26
N SER A 257 31.21 -7.40 -27.12
CA SER A 257 30.59 -6.14 -26.73
C SER A 257 29.08 -6.35 -26.66
N ILE A 258 28.47 -5.95 -25.56
CA ILE A 258 27.01 -5.83 -25.49
C ILE A 258 26.67 -4.48 -26.11
N THR A 259 26.06 -4.51 -27.30
CA THR A 259 25.49 -3.31 -27.92
C THR A 259 24.01 -3.28 -27.58
N SER A 260 23.64 -2.42 -26.63
CA SER A 260 22.25 -2.12 -26.27
C SER A 260 21.74 -0.84 -26.93
N GLU A 261 22.55 -0.20 -27.78
CA GLU A 261 22.15 0.93 -28.61
C GLU A 261 21.48 0.44 -29.91
N PRO A 262 20.17 0.67 -30.13
CA PRO A 262 19.65 0.71 -31.48
C PRO A 262 20.27 1.92 -32.22
N PRO A 263 20.62 1.81 -33.51
CA PRO A 263 21.29 2.89 -34.22
C PRO A 263 20.43 4.17 -34.21
N GLY A 264 20.92 5.21 -33.54
CA GLY A 264 20.36 6.57 -33.60
C GLY A 264 19.49 7.03 -32.42
N ILE A 265 19.36 6.28 -31.32
CA ILE A 265 18.55 6.66 -30.15
C ILE A 265 19.46 6.84 -28.92
N GLY A 266 19.27 7.96 -28.20
CA GLY A 266 20.12 8.36 -27.08
C GLY A 266 20.10 7.40 -25.87
N ARG A 267 21.09 7.54 -24.99
CA ARG A 267 21.40 6.68 -23.83
C ARG A 267 20.33 6.56 -22.72
N ASN A 268 19.22 7.30 -22.83
CA ASN A 268 18.19 7.39 -21.79
C ASN A 268 16.89 6.76 -22.30
N LEU A 269 16.54 5.61 -21.74
CA LEU A 269 15.28 4.92 -22.01
C LEU A 269 14.25 5.33 -20.97
N ARG A 270 13.09 5.82 -21.40
CA ARG A 270 11.98 6.13 -20.50
C ARG A 270 11.06 4.92 -20.41
N PHE A 271 10.65 4.59 -19.20
CA PHE A 271 9.66 3.56 -18.97
C PHE A 271 8.52 4.11 -18.12
N THR A 272 7.36 3.46 -18.24
CA THR A 272 6.21 3.70 -17.40
C THR A 272 5.76 2.40 -16.73
N SER A 273 5.51 2.48 -15.43
CA SER A 273 4.92 1.39 -14.67
C SER A 273 3.58 1.88 -14.11
N SER A 274 2.50 1.18 -14.40
CA SER A 274 1.16 1.57 -13.98
C SER A 274 0.47 0.48 -13.18
N LEU A 275 -0.25 0.89 -12.14
CA LEU A 275 -1.12 0.05 -11.33
C LEU A 275 -2.54 0.60 -11.45
N VAL A 276 -3.47 -0.21 -11.96
CA VAL A 276 -4.86 0.16 -12.17
C VAL A 276 -5.77 -0.76 -11.36
N ILE A 277 -6.60 -0.18 -10.51
CA ILE A 277 -7.62 -0.85 -9.70
C ILE A 277 -8.99 -0.38 -10.21
N SER A 278 -9.81 -1.31 -10.68
CA SER A 278 -11.12 -0.98 -11.28
C SER A 278 -12.16 -0.62 -10.22
N HIS A 279 -12.29 -1.46 -9.19
CA HIS A 279 -13.16 -1.23 -8.05
C HIS A 279 -12.59 -1.91 -6.80
N LEU A 280 -12.51 -1.18 -5.70
CA LEU A 280 -12.14 -1.66 -4.37
C LEU A 280 -13.20 -1.19 -3.36
N ALA A 281 -13.82 -2.13 -2.66
CA ALA A 281 -14.75 -1.85 -1.57
C ALA A 281 -14.20 -2.40 -0.25
N VAL A 282 -14.14 -1.58 0.79
CA VAL A 282 -13.73 -1.99 2.14
C VAL A 282 -14.84 -1.65 3.12
N CYS A 283 -15.27 -2.63 3.89
CA CYS A 283 -16.28 -2.49 4.93
C CYS A 283 -15.72 -2.98 6.27
N VAL A 284 -15.68 -2.10 7.26
CA VAL A 284 -15.29 -2.41 8.63
C VAL A 284 -16.51 -2.26 9.53
N ASP A 285 -16.97 -3.38 10.09
CA ASP A 285 -18.07 -3.42 11.04
C ASP A 285 -17.49 -3.64 12.44
N LYS A 286 -17.61 -2.63 13.30
CA LYS A 286 -17.09 -2.69 14.68
C LYS A 286 -17.99 -3.48 15.61
N GLU A 287 -19.28 -3.60 15.32
CA GLU A 287 -20.21 -4.38 16.14
C GLU A 287 -19.96 -5.86 15.94
N LYS A 288 -19.93 -6.31 14.67
CA LYS A 288 -19.60 -7.69 14.30
C LYS A 288 -18.10 -7.99 14.39
N LYS A 289 -17.28 -6.96 14.63
CA LYS A 289 -15.81 -7.01 14.61
C LYS A 289 -15.29 -7.72 13.36
N SER A 290 -15.88 -7.39 12.22
CA SER A 290 -15.52 -7.94 10.93
C SER A 290 -14.92 -6.86 10.02
N THR A 291 -14.04 -7.30 9.13
CA THR A 291 -13.44 -6.45 8.09
C THR A 291 -13.51 -7.23 6.80
N GLN A 292 -14.12 -6.64 5.79
CA GLN A 292 -14.28 -7.20 4.46
C GLN A 292 -13.67 -6.23 3.46
N ALA A 293 -12.85 -6.74 2.56
CA ALA A 293 -12.33 -6.00 1.42
C ALA A 293 -12.62 -6.80 0.16
N GLU A 294 -13.15 -6.16 -0.87
CA GLU A 294 -13.48 -6.74 -2.16
C GLU A 294 -12.82 -5.93 -3.26
N LEU A 295 -12.16 -6.62 -4.18
CA LEU A 295 -11.39 -6.05 -5.28
C LEU A 295 -11.86 -6.73 -6.57
N GLU A 296 -12.50 -5.97 -7.45
CA GLU A 296 -13.03 -6.51 -8.71
C GLU A 296 -11.90 -6.89 -9.68
N ARG A 297 -10.97 -5.96 -9.91
CA ARG A 297 -9.81 -6.21 -10.77
C ARG A 297 -8.66 -5.27 -10.45
N VAL A 298 -7.45 -5.80 -10.42
CA VAL A 298 -6.20 -5.04 -10.36
C VAL A 298 -5.27 -5.48 -11.48
N LYS A 299 -4.65 -4.51 -12.15
CA LYS A 299 -3.63 -4.72 -13.17
C LYS A 299 -2.37 -3.95 -12.86
N ALA A 300 -1.22 -4.59 -12.95
CA ALA A 300 0.07 -3.93 -13.02
C ALA A 300 0.62 -4.08 -14.45
N MET A 301 0.98 -2.98 -15.09
CA MET A 301 1.49 -2.93 -16.45
C MET A 301 2.83 -2.21 -16.46
N TYR A 302 3.71 -2.64 -17.37
CA TYR A 302 5.00 -2.05 -17.65
C TYR A 302 5.09 -1.75 -19.15
N GLU A 303 5.56 -0.57 -19.49
CA GLU A 303 5.65 -0.11 -20.88
C GLU A 303 6.93 0.69 -21.07
N GLU A 304 7.67 0.37 -22.13
CA GLU A 304 8.91 1.05 -22.50
C GLU A 304 8.65 1.96 -23.70
N ASP A 305 9.20 3.17 -23.69
CA ASP A 305 9.19 4.10 -24.83
C ASP A 305 10.18 3.62 -25.91
N HIS A 306 9.87 2.49 -26.54
CA HIS A 306 10.46 2.04 -27.80
C HIS A 306 9.56 2.44 -28.98
N SER A 307 10.13 2.52 -30.20
CA SER A 307 9.36 2.73 -31.43
C SER A 307 8.29 1.64 -31.70
N SER A 308 8.32 0.53 -30.95
CA SER A 308 7.38 -0.59 -30.98
C SER A 308 6.36 -0.64 -29.82
N GLY A 309 6.45 0.24 -28.81
CA GLY A 309 5.47 0.34 -27.72
C GLY A 309 5.17 -0.99 -27.00
N ILE A 310 6.21 -1.71 -26.56
CA ILE A 310 6.03 -2.99 -25.88
C ILE A 310 5.37 -2.74 -24.52
N LYS A 311 4.15 -3.25 -24.37
CA LYS A 311 3.36 -3.18 -23.15
C LYS A 311 3.15 -4.57 -22.57
N VAL A 312 3.70 -4.80 -21.39
CA VAL A 312 3.59 -6.08 -20.67
C VAL A 312 2.71 -5.92 -19.45
N THR A 313 1.83 -6.90 -19.20
CA THR A 313 1.05 -6.98 -17.97
C THR A 313 1.77 -7.90 -16.99
N LEU A 314 2.29 -7.33 -15.90
CA LEU A 314 3.04 -8.06 -14.86
C LEU A 314 2.12 -8.75 -13.85
N LEU A 315 0.95 -8.16 -13.60
CA LEU A 315 -0.05 -8.71 -12.68
C LEU A 315 -1.44 -8.43 -13.26
N ASP A 316 -2.32 -9.43 -13.28
CA ASP A 316 -3.75 -9.26 -13.48
C ASP A 316 -4.47 -10.16 -12.47
N MET A 317 -5.21 -9.58 -11.54
CA MET A 317 -5.95 -10.31 -10.52
C MET A 317 -7.42 -9.89 -10.54
N GLN A 318 -8.32 -10.86 -10.50
CA GLN A 318 -9.77 -10.67 -10.64
C GLN A 318 -10.55 -11.25 -9.46
N ASN A 319 -11.58 -10.51 -9.04
CA ASN A 319 -12.54 -10.83 -7.99
C ASN A 319 -11.86 -11.35 -6.70
N ALA A 320 -10.90 -10.58 -6.20
CA ALA A 320 -10.26 -10.89 -4.93
C ALA A 320 -11.09 -10.39 -3.75
N LYS A 321 -11.20 -11.18 -2.70
CA LYS A 321 -11.96 -10.84 -1.50
C LYS A 321 -11.21 -11.30 -0.26
N ILE A 322 -11.12 -10.41 0.72
CA ILE A 322 -10.53 -10.68 2.02
C ILE A 322 -11.60 -10.48 3.08
N VAL A 323 -11.88 -11.51 3.86
CA VAL A 323 -12.82 -11.44 4.97
C VAL A 323 -12.10 -11.83 6.25
N ARG A 324 -12.04 -10.91 7.19
CA ARG A 324 -11.55 -11.15 8.54
C ARG A 324 -12.71 -11.06 9.52
N ARG A 325 -12.94 -12.11 10.27
CA ARG A 325 -13.92 -12.15 11.37
C ARG A 325 -13.15 -12.45 12.65
N SER A 326 -13.22 -11.56 13.64
CA SER A 326 -12.78 -11.95 14.97
C SER A 326 -13.90 -12.73 15.65
N GLY A 327 -13.58 -13.85 16.29
CA GLY A 327 -14.51 -14.57 17.14
C GLY A 327 -15.22 -13.65 18.13
N GLY A 328 -16.51 -13.91 18.38
CA GLY A 328 -17.37 -13.10 19.23
C GLY A 328 -16.98 -13.14 20.71
N LEU A 329 -17.98 -12.94 21.59
CA LEU A 329 -17.79 -12.98 23.05
C LEU A 329 -17.36 -14.37 23.58
N THR A 330 -17.41 -15.40 22.74
CA THR A 330 -16.97 -16.77 23.00
C THR A 330 -15.62 -17.05 22.32
N ASP A 331 -14.86 -17.98 22.90
CA ASP A 331 -13.44 -18.31 22.72
C ASP A 331 -13.00 -18.79 21.31
N VAL A 332 -13.48 -18.13 20.23
CA VAL A 332 -13.25 -18.53 18.84
C VAL A 332 -12.04 -17.79 18.25
N ALA A 333 -11.18 -18.55 17.56
CA ALA A 333 -10.01 -18.06 16.81
C ALA A 333 -10.38 -16.94 15.81
N VAL A 334 -9.43 -16.04 15.52
CA VAL A 334 -9.60 -15.05 14.44
C VAL A 334 -9.49 -15.79 13.10
N CYS A 335 -10.57 -15.77 12.31
CA CYS A 335 -10.62 -16.38 10.99
C CYS A 335 -10.42 -15.32 9.91
N SER A 336 -9.44 -15.52 9.04
CA SER A 336 -9.20 -14.69 7.86
C SER A 336 -9.30 -15.57 6.61
N LEU A 337 -10.15 -15.20 5.67
CA LEU A 337 -10.30 -15.84 4.37
C LEU A 337 -9.77 -14.90 3.29
N PHE A 338 -8.93 -15.41 2.41
CA PHE A 338 -8.56 -14.78 1.15
C PHE A 338 -9.14 -15.62 0.01
N SER A 339 -9.93 -15.02 -0.87
CA SER A 339 -10.44 -15.69 -2.07
C SER A 339 -10.12 -14.89 -3.34
N ALA A 340 -9.87 -15.55 -4.47
CA ALA A 340 -9.68 -14.91 -5.76
C ALA A 340 -10.06 -15.84 -6.92
N THR A 341 -10.63 -15.29 -7.99
CA THR A 341 -11.02 -16.09 -9.18
C THR A 341 -9.82 -16.37 -10.09
N ASP A 342 -9.09 -15.33 -10.50
CA ASP A 342 -7.94 -15.46 -11.38
C ASP A 342 -6.80 -14.59 -10.86
N ILE A 343 -5.60 -15.16 -10.80
CA ILE A 343 -4.36 -14.47 -10.47
C ILE A 343 -3.35 -14.83 -11.55
N ASN A 344 -3.03 -13.86 -12.41
CA ASN A 344 -1.96 -13.99 -13.40
C ASN A 344 -0.77 -13.12 -13.00
N ILE A 345 0.40 -13.74 -12.86
CA ILE A 345 1.66 -13.09 -12.54
C ILE A 345 2.61 -13.38 -13.70
N ARG A 346 3.21 -12.33 -14.25
CA ARG A 346 4.24 -12.42 -15.27
C ARG A 346 5.49 -11.70 -14.79
N TRP A 347 6.58 -12.43 -14.69
CA TRP A 347 7.89 -11.88 -14.39
C TRP A 347 8.63 -11.58 -15.68
N GLU A 348 9.09 -10.33 -15.79
CA GLU A 348 9.89 -9.83 -16.90
C GLU A 348 11.23 -9.29 -16.37
N PRO A 349 12.36 -9.63 -16.99
CA PRO A 349 13.67 -9.15 -16.57
C PRO A 349 13.80 -7.63 -16.72
N ASP A 350 13.36 -7.05 -17.85
CA ASP A 350 13.47 -5.61 -18.13
C ASP A 350 12.67 -4.78 -17.10
N ALA A 351 11.43 -5.19 -16.82
CA ALA A 351 10.60 -4.56 -15.80
C ALA A 351 11.21 -4.69 -14.39
N HIS A 352 11.77 -5.85 -14.07
CA HIS A 352 12.43 -6.09 -12.79
C HIS A 352 13.64 -5.18 -12.61
N LEU A 353 14.52 -5.07 -13.61
CA LEU A 353 15.70 -4.21 -13.58
C LEU A 353 15.31 -2.73 -13.44
N ALA A 354 14.34 -2.26 -14.21
CA ALA A 354 13.84 -0.89 -14.17
C ALA A 354 13.31 -0.49 -12.77
N LEU A 355 12.48 -1.35 -12.18
CA LEU A 355 11.91 -1.13 -10.85
C LEU A 355 12.96 -1.27 -9.75
N PHE A 356 13.90 -2.20 -9.91
CA PHE A 356 15.00 -2.41 -8.96
C PHE A 356 15.99 -1.24 -8.95
N GLU A 357 16.36 -0.69 -10.11
CA GLU A 357 17.18 0.50 -10.21
C GLU A 357 16.49 1.69 -9.52
N THR A 358 15.20 1.88 -9.79
CA THR A 358 14.39 2.92 -9.12
C THR A 358 14.41 2.76 -7.61
N PHE A 359 14.26 1.52 -7.13
CA PHE A 359 14.33 1.20 -5.70
C PHE A 359 15.71 1.50 -5.10
N ILE A 360 16.81 1.19 -5.81
CA ILE A 360 18.17 1.52 -5.37
C ILE A 360 18.35 3.03 -5.29
N ARG A 361 17.96 3.78 -6.33
CA ARG A 361 18.04 5.25 -6.34
C ARG A 361 17.27 5.84 -5.16
N PHE A 362 16.07 5.32 -4.88
CA PHE A 362 15.27 5.73 -3.73
C PHE A 362 15.93 5.39 -2.38
N LYS A 363 16.48 4.18 -2.24
CA LYS A 363 17.19 3.75 -1.02
C LYS A 363 18.43 4.61 -0.77
N TRP A 364 19.21 4.90 -1.82
CA TRP A 364 20.37 5.78 -1.76
C TRP A 364 19.97 7.19 -1.30
N PHE A 365 18.91 7.75 -1.89
CA PHE A 365 18.36 9.04 -1.50
C PHE A 365 17.90 9.09 -0.04
N LEU A 366 17.21 8.05 0.44
CA LEU A 366 16.77 7.96 1.84
C LEU A 366 17.98 7.89 2.80
N HIS A 367 19.02 7.16 2.43
CA HIS A 367 20.24 7.04 3.23
C HIS A 367 21.03 8.35 3.26
N HIS A 368 21.20 9.01 2.12
CA HIS A 368 21.87 10.30 2.00
C HIS A 368 21.20 11.36 2.88
N ASN A 369 19.87 11.45 2.81
CA ASN A 369 19.10 12.36 3.65
C ASN A 369 19.18 12.03 5.15
N LYS A 370 19.19 10.75 5.53
CA LYS A 370 19.37 10.33 6.92
C LYS A 370 20.73 10.80 7.47
N ILE A 371 21.81 10.64 6.70
CA ILE A 371 23.15 11.12 7.07
C ILE A 371 23.16 12.65 7.21
N GLN A 372 22.59 13.37 6.24
CA GLN A 372 22.55 14.84 6.26
C GLN A 372 21.75 15.37 7.47
N SER A 373 20.66 14.69 7.85
CA SER A 373 19.88 15.04 9.05
C SER A 373 20.65 14.79 10.36
N SER A 374 21.52 13.77 10.42
CA SER A 374 22.39 13.53 11.57
C SER A 374 23.60 14.47 11.64
N GLY A 375 24.18 14.83 10.50
CA GLY A 375 25.33 15.75 10.42
C GLY A 375 24.97 17.19 10.81
N LYS A 376 23.73 17.62 10.55
CA LYS A 376 23.22 18.96 10.92
C LYS A 376 22.95 19.11 12.43
N LEU A 377 22.90 18.00 13.18
CA LEU A 377 22.79 18.01 14.64
C LEU A 377 24.15 18.15 15.34
N MET A 378 25.26 18.02 14.60
CA MET A 378 26.63 18.04 15.16
C MET A 378 27.37 19.38 15.04
N THR A 379 26.78 20.38 14.37
CA THR A 379 27.42 21.70 14.18
C THR A 379 26.92 22.77 15.15
N GLY A 380 26.58 22.39 16.37
CA GLY A 380 26.13 23.32 17.41
C GLY A 380 26.48 22.83 18.80
N THR A 381 27.54 23.41 19.37
CA THR A 381 28.07 23.26 20.75
C THR A 381 29.11 22.14 20.92
N GLY A 382 30.31 22.57 21.28
CA GLY A 382 31.49 21.72 21.42
C GLY A 382 31.65 21.04 22.78
N SER A 383 32.86 20.49 22.93
CA SER A 383 33.49 19.82 24.08
C SER A 383 33.13 18.35 24.32
N ILE A 384 34.03 17.50 23.81
CA ILE A 384 34.73 16.40 24.50
C ILE A 384 34.08 15.91 25.81
N LYS A 385 33.60 14.67 25.81
CA LYS A 385 34.04 13.62 26.75
C LYS A 385 34.05 12.26 26.06
N GLU A 386 35.26 11.73 25.88
CA GLU A 386 35.53 10.31 25.70
C GLU A 386 35.19 9.54 27.00
N ASN A 387 34.98 8.24 26.82
CA ASN A 387 34.66 7.20 27.80
C ASN A 387 33.21 7.12 28.29
N GLU A 388 32.48 6.16 27.72
CA GLU A 388 31.82 5.15 28.54
C GLU A 388 31.79 3.81 27.80
N HIS A 389 32.36 2.80 28.46
CA HIS A 389 32.45 1.42 28.05
C HIS A 389 31.08 0.87 27.63
N VAL A 390 30.99 0.32 26.41
CA VAL A 390 29.90 -0.57 26.02
C VAL A 390 30.08 -1.88 26.79
N ASN A 391 29.46 -1.95 27.98
CA ASN A 391 29.23 -3.19 28.67
C ASN A 391 28.29 -4.05 27.81
N ILE A 392 28.87 -5.07 27.18
CA ILE A 392 28.16 -6.23 26.66
C ILE A 392 27.59 -6.97 27.89
N ALA A 393 26.37 -6.58 28.30
CA ALA A 393 25.63 -7.26 29.34
C ALA A 393 24.42 -7.98 28.72
N ALA A 394 24.50 -9.30 28.84
CA ALA A 394 23.53 -10.31 28.49
C ALA A 394 22.06 -9.94 28.74
N GLY A 395 21.22 -10.38 27.80
CA GLY A 395 19.95 -11.05 28.10
C GLY A 395 18.93 -10.28 28.92
N SER A 396 18.15 -9.41 28.27
CA SER A 396 16.74 -9.23 28.65
C SER A 396 15.86 -9.52 27.44
N VAL A 397 15.69 -10.81 27.14
CA VAL A 397 14.57 -11.29 26.32
C VAL A 397 13.31 -10.93 27.10
N LYS A 398 12.69 -9.81 26.76
CA LYS A 398 11.32 -9.53 27.20
C LYS A 398 10.48 -10.72 26.76
N PRO A 399 9.75 -11.40 27.66
CA PRO A 399 8.90 -12.50 27.28
C PRO A 399 7.87 -11.96 26.29
N GLN A 400 8.02 -12.39 25.04
CA GLN A 400 7.02 -12.23 24.00
C GLN A 400 5.74 -12.83 24.59
N LYS A 401 4.75 -11.97 24.88
CA LYS A 401 3.42 -12.44 25.28
C LYS A 401 3.00 -13.44 24.21
N SER A 402 2.95 -14.72 24.59
CA SER A 402 2.42 -15.76 23.72
C SER A 402 0.95 -15.44 23.52
N ASP A 403 0.61 -14.97 22.32
CA ASP A 403 -0.76 -15.01 21.83
C ASP A 403 -1.16 -16.49 21.77
N LYS A 404 -1.65 -17.02 22.89
CA LYS A 404 -2.13 -18.41 23.02
C LYS A 404 -3.39 -18.71 22.19
N ARG A 405 -3.83 -17.80 21.33
CA ARG A 405 -5.05 -17.95 20.52
C ARG A 405 -4.67 -17.94 19.04
N GLY A 406 -4.66 -19.13 18.44
CA GLY A 406 -4.24 -19.30 17.05
C GLY A 406 -5.17 -18.56 16.08
N SER A 407 -4.60 -17.77 15.18
CA SER A 407 -5.30 -17.29 13.97
C SER A 407 -5.46 -18.41 12.95
N ILE A 408 -6.63 -18.50 12.32
CA ILE A 408 -6.91 -19.41 11.20
C ILE A 408 -6.89 -18.58 9.92
N PHE A 409 -6.15 -19.04 8.92
CA PHE A 409 -6.03 -18.41 7.61
C PHE A 409 -6.49 -19.40 6.54
N ALA A 410 -7.63 -19.11 5.92
CA ALA A 410 -8.16 -19.86 4.80
C ALA A 410 -7.82 -19.16 3.48
N VAL A 411 -7.57 -19.94 2.43
CA VAL A 411 -7.26 -19.47 1.07
C VAL A 411 -8.10 -20.27 0.09
N ASP A 412 -8.69 -19.58 -0.88
CA ASP A 412 -9.53 -20.15 -1.93
C ASP A 412 -9.25 -19.45 -3.28
N VAL A 413 -8.46 -20.05 -4.16
CA VAL A 413 -8.07 -19.45 -5.45
C VAL A 413 -8.42 -20.39 -6.59
N GLU A 414 -9.27 -19.97 -7.53
CA GLU A 414 -9.71 -20.86 -8.62
C GLU A 414 -8.59 -21.11 -9.63
N VAL A 415 -7.87 -20.05 -10.05
CA VAL A 415 -6.78 -20.15 -11.02
C VAL A 415 -5.61 -19.27 -10.63
N LEU A 416 -4.40 -19.85 -10.61
CA LEU A 416 -3.14 -19.13 -10.46
C LEU A 416 -2.23 -19.46 -11.66
N ARG A 417 -1.83 -18.43 -12.40
CA ARG A 417 -0.87 -18.51 -13.49
C ARG A 417 0.36 -17.70 -13.11
N ILE A 418 1.52 -18.33 -13.19
CA ILE A 418 2.82 -17.69 -13.00
C ILE A 418 3.61 -17.95 -14.27
N SER A 419 4.00 -16.89 -14.96
CA SER A 419 4.82 -16.91 -16.16
C SER A 419 6.11 -16.15 -15.89
N ALA A 420 7.21 -16.60 -16.46
CA ALA A 420 8.51 -15.94 -16.36
C ALA A 420 9.26 -16.10 -17.68
N GLU A 421 9.70 -14.98 -18.25
CA GLU A 421 10.58 -14.96 -19.41
C GLU A 421 12.04 -14.95 -18.93
N LEU A 422 12.76 -16.04 -19.20
CA LEU A 422 14.16 -16.25 -18.85
C LEU A 422 15.06 -15.94 -20.06
N ALA A 423 16.37 -15.86 -19.82
CA ALA A 423 17.34 -15.62 -20.89
C ALA A 423 17.24 -16.66 -22.02
N ASP A 424 17.72 -16.28 -23.21
CA ASP A 424 17.72 -17.12 -24.43
C ASP A 424 16.32 -17.53 -24.93
N GLY A 425 15.28 -16.77 -24.58
CA GLY A 425 13.90 -16.99 -25.04
C GLY A 425 13.21 -18.17 -24.36
N VAL A 426 13.67 -18.55 -23.16
CA VAL A 426 13.05 -19.61 -22.37
C VAL A 426 11.85 -19.04 -21.61
N GLU A 427 10.64 -19.51 -21.91
CA GLU A 427 9.40 -19.16 -21.22
C GLU A 427 9.04 -20.27 -20.21
N ALA A 428 9.02 -19.93 -18.92
CA ALA A 428 8.60 -20.82 -17.85
C ALA A 428 7.17 -20.46 -17.41
N ASN A 429 6.26 -21.42 -17.50
CA ASN A 429 4.85 -21.26 -17.18
C ASN A 429 4.40 -22.28 -16.14
N MET A 430 3.81 -21.81 -15.05
CA MET A 430 3.20 -22.60 -13.99
C MET A 430 1.71 -22.25 -13.92
N HIS A 431 0.88 -23.28 -14.00
CA HIS A 431 -0.57 -23.18 -13.93
C HIS A 431 -1.07 -24.05 -12.79
N VAL A 432 -1.75 -23.43 -11.83
CA VAL A 432 -2.37 -24.10 -10.69
C VAL A 432 -3.88 -23.86 -10.73
N GLN A 433 -4.65 -24.94 -10.58
CA GLN A 433 -6.11 -24.90 -10.50
C GLN A 433 -6.54 -25.19 -9.06
N SER A 434 -7.58 -24.49 -8.61
CA SER A 434 -8.30 -24.72 -7.36
C SER A 434 -7.37 -24.91 -6.15
N ILE A 435 -6.77 -23.82 -5.68
CA ILE A 435 -5.96 -23.79 -4.47
C ILE A 435 -6.89 -23.55 -3.29
N PHE A 436 -7.01 -24.55 -2.41
CA PHE A 436 -7.88 -24.51 -1.26
C PHE A 436 -7.11 -24.82 0.03
N THR A 437 -7.41 -24.06 1.08
CA THR A 437 -7.03 -24.38 2.46
C THR A 437 -8.02 -23.79 3.44
N GLU A 438 -8.41 -24.59 4.43
CA GLU A 438 -9.15 -24.10 5.60
C GLU A 438 -8.20 -23.45 6.63
N ASN A 439 -6.95 -23.90 6.66
CA ASN A 439 -5.92 -23.39 7.56
C ASN A 439 -4.53 -23.56 6.96
N ALA A 440 -3.98 -22.47 6.42
CA ALA A 440 -2.66 -22.43 5.81
C ALA A 440 -1.52 -22.83 6.76
N LYS A 441 -1.74 -22.83 8.09
CA LYS A 441 -0.77 -23.34 9.06
C LYS A 441 -0.68 -24.87 9.10
N ILE A 442 -1.71 -25.56 8.62
CA ILE A 442 -1.81 -27.02 8.56
C ILE A 442 -1.41 -27.49 7.18
N GLY A 443 -1.88 -26.85 6.11
CA GLY A 443 -1.52 -27.28 4.77
C GLY A 443 -2.32 -26.58 3.69
N VAL A 444 -2.02 -26.87 2.44
CA VAL A 444 -2.67 -26.34 1.25
C VAL A 444 -2.91 -27.47 0.26
N LEU A 445 -4.07 -27.48 -0.36
CA LEU A 445 -4.46 -28.40 -1.43
C LEU A 445 -4.55 -27.63 -2.75
N SER A 446 -4.17 -28.27 -3.84
CA SER A 446 -4.39 -27.78 -5.21
C SER A 446 -4.95 -28.90 -6.08
N GLU A 447 -5.98 -28.63 -6.88
CA GLU A 447 -6.62 -29.58 -7.80
C GLU A 447 -6.15 -29.35 -9.24
N GLY A 448 -4.84 -29.43 -9.44
CA GLY A 448 -4.23 -29.33 -10.75
C GLY A 448 -2.96 -28.49 -10.67
N LEU A 449 -1.82 -29.09 -10.96
CA LEU A 449 -0.56 -28.40 -11.16
C LEU A 449 0.01 -28.80 -12.51
N SER A 450 0.25 -27.82 -13.37
CA SER A 450 0.99 -28.00 -14.62
C SER A 450 2.14 -27.02 -14.67
N VAL A 451 3.36 -27.51 -14.87
CA VAL A 451 4.55 -26.70 -15.14
C VAL A 451 5.02 -27.02 -16.54
N SER A 452 5.23 -26.00 -17.35
CA SER A 452 5.71 -26.08 -18.72
C SER A 452 6.87 -25.13 -18.97
N LEU A 453 7.84 -25.57 -19.76
CA LEU A 453 8.99 -24.79 -20.22
C LEU A 453 8.93 -24.77 -21.75
N ASN A 454 8.90 -23.59 -22.37
CA ASN A 454 8.80 -23.41 -23.82
C ASN A 454 7.64 -24.19 -24.45
N GLY A 455 6.49 -24.21 -23.77
CA GLY A 455 5.31 -24.97 -24.18
C GLY A 455 5.38 -26.49 -23.92
N ALA A 456 6.53 -27.04 -23.57
CA ALA A 456 6.66 -28.45 -23.21
C ALA A 456 6.28 -28.66 -21.73
N ARG A 457 5.30 -29.53 -21.46
CA ARG A 457 4.85 -29.85 -20.10
C ARG A 457 5.89 -30.73 -19.39
N VAL A 458 6.51 -30.22 -18.33
CA VAL A 458 7.55 -30.89 -17.54
C VAL A 458 6.98 -31.60 -16.32
N LEU A 459 6.01 -30.99 -15.66
CA LEU A 459 5.33 -31.55 -14.51
C LEU A 459 3.82 -31.41 -14.72
N ASN A 460 3.09 -32.49 -14.47
CA ASN A 460 1.64 -32.46 -14.39
C ASN A 460 1.18 -33.27 -13.19
N SER A 461 0.22 -32.77 -12.43
CA SER A 461 -0.43 -33.52 -11.36
C SER A 461 -1.89 -33.10 -11.27
N THR A 462 -2.77 -34.08 -11.08
CA THR A 462 -4.21 -33.84 -10.90
C THR A 462 -4.51 -33.23 -9.54
N ARG A 463 -3.71 -33.57 -8.51
CA ARG A 463 -3.91 -33.08 -7.15
C ARG A 463 -2.60 -33.07 -6.37
N ILE A 464 -2.27 -31.95 -5.73
CA ILE A 464 -1.12 -31.84 -4.83
C ILE A 464 -1.56 -31.26 -3.49
N GLN A 465 -1.15 -31.92 -2.42
CA GLN A 465 -1.36 -31.50 -1.05
C GLN A 465 -0.03 -31.31 -0.34
N ILE A 466 0.17 -30.13 0.24
CA ILE A 466 1.32 -29.79 1.07
C ILE A 466 0.81 -29.66 2.50
N SER A 467 1.28 -30.51 3.41
CA SER A 467 0.83 -30.53 4.81
C SER A 467 2.01 -30.35 5.76
N CYS A 468 1.82 -29.53 6.78
CA CYS A 468 2.75 -29.26 7.85
C CYS A 468 2.39 -30.12 9.05
N ILE A 469 3.29 -31.02 9.45
CA ILE A 469 3.08 -31.99 10.52
C ILE A 469 3.97 -31.61 11.70
N PRO A 470 3.44 -31.54 12.94
CA PRO A 470 4.26 -31.32 14.12
C PRO A 470 5.17 -32.53 14.36
N PHE A 471 6.47 -32.30 14.52
CA PHE A 471 7.42 -33.34 14.87
C PHE A 471 7.54 -33.44 16.40
N SER A 472 7.30 -34.64 16.95
CA SER A 472 7.59 -34.95 18.35
C SER A 472 8.96 -35.63 18.42
N THR A 473 9.97 -34.95 18.95
CA THR A 473 11.21 -35.61 19.42
C THR A 473 10.88 -36.43 20.66
N ALA A 474 10.27 -37.60 20.48
CA ALA A 474 10.29 -38.63 21.51
C ALA A 474 11.72 -39.21 21.53
N ASN A 475 12.41 -39.07 22.66
CA ASN A 475 13.76 -39.58 23.01
C ASN A 475 14.99 -38.70 22.72
N SER A 476 15.08 -37.54 23.39
CA SER A 476 16.39 -37.10 23.89
C SER A 476 16.25 -36.56 25.32
N LEU A 477 16.55 -37.42 26.30
CA LEU A 477 16.78 -37.03 27.69
C LEU A 477 18.10 -36.24 27.77
N SER A 478 18.10 -34.95 27.42
CA SER A 478 19.10 -34.00 27.94
C SER A 478 18.70 -32.53 27.74
N ALA A 479 18.70 -31.84 28.88
CA ALA A 479 18.97 -30.41 29.10
C ALA A 479 18.08 -29.33 28.44
N LYS A 480 17.28 -28.67 29.30
CA LYS A 480 16.93 -27.23 29.37
C LYS A 480 17.20 -26.39 28.11
N VAL A 481 16.43 -26.59 27.05
CA VAL A 481 16.12 -25.57 26.05
C VAL A 481 14.64 -25.75 25.71
N GLU A 482 13.81 -24.72 25.88
CA GLU A 482 12.43 -24.77 25.38
C GLU A 482 12.44 -25.13 23.89
N PRO A 483 11.86 -26.27 23.48
CA PRO A 483 11.87 -26.63 22.09
C PRO A 483 10.84 -25.75 21.37
N SER A 484 11.31 -24.86 20.49
CA SER A 484 10.45 -24.40 19.40
C SER A 484 9.89 -25.65 18.72
N PRO A 485 8.56 -25.79 18.52
CA PRO A 485 8.01 -26.99 17.90
C PRO A 485 8.56 -27.10 16.49
N LYS A 486 9.48 -28.03 16.27
CA LYS A 486 9.97 -28.36 14.92
C LYS A 486 8.79 -28.93 14.13
N ARG A 487 8.60 -28.42 12.92
CA ARG A 487 7.51 -28.81 12.02
C ARG A 487 8.13 -29.35 10.75
N ASP A 488 7.65 -30.50 10.31
CA ASP A 488 8.04 -31.10 9.04
C ASP A 488 6.97 -30.82 7.98
N TRP A 489 7.37 -30.88 6.72
CA TRP A 489 6.46 -30.69 5.59
C TRP A 489 6.39 -31.97 4.79
N VAL A 490 5.17 -32.41 4.49
CA VAL A 490 4.87 -33.58 3.67
C VAL A 490 4.14 -33.11 2.43
N VAL A 491 4.67 -33.49 1.26
CA VAL A 491 4.05 -33.22 -0.04
C VAL A 491 3.51 -34.54 -0.59
N GLN A 492 2.21 -34.60 -0.83
CA GLN A 492 1.52 -35.74 -1.44
C GLN A 492 0.96 -35.29 -2.78
N GLY A 493 1.23 -36.05 -3.83
CA GLY A 493 0.71 -35.79 -5.18
C GLY A 493 -0.02 -37.01 -5.72
N LEU A 494 -1.10 -36.78 -6.45
CA LEU A 494 -1.83 -37.79 -7.23
C LEU A 494 -1.50 -37.61 -8.72
N ASP A 495 -1.40 -38.72 -9.46
CA ASP A 495 -1.12 -38.76 -10.90
C ASP A 495 0.01 -37.82 -11.32
N VAL A 496 1.13 -37.90 -10.61
CA VAL A 496 2.29 -37.04 -10.87
C VAL A 496 3.04 -37.58 -12.08
N HIS A 497 2.94 -36.84 -13.19
CA HIS A 497 3.68 -37.10 -14.42
C HIS A 497 4.85 -36.12 -14.51
N ILE A 498 6.07 -36.66 -14.51
CA ILE A 498 7.30 -35.90 -14.74
C ILE A 498 7.81 -36.29 -16.13
N CYS A 499 7.80 -35.33 -17.04
CA CYS A 499 8.38 -35.49 -18.36
C CYS A 499 9.75 -34.80 -18.37
N MET A 500 10.81 -35.57 -18.53
CA MET A 500 12.15 -35.02 -18.71
C MET A 500 12.42 -34.84 -20.21
N PRO A 501 12.45 -33.60 -20.74
CA PRO A 501 12.85 -33.37 -22.12
C PRO A 501 14.32 -33.80 -22.33
N PHE A 502 14.69 -34.06 -23.59
CA PHE A 502 16.02 -34.54 -23.95
C PHE A 502 17.12 -33.60 -23.40
N ARG A 503 18.30 -34.13 -23.06
CA ARG A 503 19.37 -33.42 -22.30
C ARG A 503 19.78 -32.04 -22.85
N LEU A 504 19.75 -31.86 -24.17
CA LEU A 504 20.23 -30.64 -24.84
C LEU A 504 19.38 -29.39 -24.47
N PRO A 505 18.04 -29.42 -24.58
CA PRO A 505 17.18 -28.33 -24.09
C PRO A 505 17.30 -27.99 -22.60
N LEU A 506 17.44 -28.99 -21.72
CA LEU A 506 17.53 -28.74 -20.28
C LEU A 506 18.82 -28.01 -19.89
N ARG A 507 19.92 -28.31 -20.57
CA ARG A 507 21.19 -27.63 -20.34
C ARG A 507 21.11 -26.14 -20.70
N ALA A 508 20.47 -25.82 -21.82
CA ALA A 508 20.24 -24.44 -22.23
C ALA A 508 19.38 -23.68 -21.21
N ILE A 509 18.35 -24.32 -20.64
CA ILE A 509 17.52 -23.72 -19.59
C ILE A 509 18.31 -23.51 -18.30
N GLU A 510 19.13 -24.48 -17.89
CA GLU A 510 20.00 -24.36 -16.72
C GLU A 510 20.99 -23.20 -16.88
N ASP A 511 21.68 -23.14 -18.03
CA ASP A 511 22.63 -22.07 -18.34
C ASP A 511 21.90 -20.71 -18.37
N ALA A 512 20.69 -20.63 -18.95
CA ALA A 512 19.87 -19.41 -18.97
C ALA A 512 19.43 -18.94 -17.57
N VAL A 513 19.04 -19.85 -16.68
CA VAL A 513 18.69 -19.52 -15.28
C VAL A 513 19.93 -19.07 -14.50
N GLU A 514 21.05 -19.77 -14.63
CA GLU A 514 22.31 -19.41 -14.00
C GLU A 514 22.76 -18.02 -14.46
N ASP A 515 22.69 -17.76 -15.76
CA ASP A 515 23.06 -16.49 -16.36
C ASP A 515 22.12 -15.35 -15.94
N MET A 516 20.81 -15.60 -15.87
CA MET A 516 19.85 -14.61 -15.35
C MET A 516 20.15 -14.25 -13.88
N ILE A 517 20.39 -15.26 -13.02
CA ILE A 517 20.75 -15.03 -11.62
C ILE A 517 22.08 -14.26 -11.51
N ARG A 518 23.03 -14.54 -12.40
CA ARG A 518 24.31 -13.81 -12.46
C ARG A 518 24.14 -12.37 -12.93
N GLY A 519 23.31 -12.12 -13.93
CA GLY A 519 23.03 -10.77 -14.44
C GLY A 519 22.24 -9.91 -13.46
N LEU A 520 21.36 -10.52 -12.65
CA LEU A 520 20.61 -9.81 -11.60
C LEU A 520 21.44 -9.46 -10.35
N LYS A 521 22.58 -10.12 -10.14
CA LYS A 521 23.50 -9.85 -9.02
C LYS A 521 24.48 -8.75 -9.38
#